data_AF-A0A9P0N7D5-F1
#
_entry.id   AF-A0A9P0N7D5-F1
#
_cell.length_a   1.000
_cell.length_b   1.000
_cell.length_c   1.000
_cell.angle_alpha   90.00
_cell.angle_beta   90.00
_cell.angle_gamma   90.00
#
_symmetry.space_group_name_H-M   'P 1'
#
loop_
_entity.id
_entity.type
_entity.pdbx_description
1 polymer ?
#
loop_
_entity_poly.entity_id
_entity_poly.type
_entity_poly.pdbx_seq_one_letter_code
_entity_poly.pdbx_strand_id
1 'polypeptide(L)'
;MAMELSQYIVPACLPTEPVEDAKAVVTGWGPIHYNTKVSDILQKGDSGGPLQIKSDKINCMYIVVGVTSHGRKVCSTPDSAGVYTKVDSYVPWIENIVWSN
;
A
#
# COMPACT_ATOMS: atom_id res chain seq x y z
N MET A 1 22.02 8.90 1.52
CA MET A 1 21.82 8.72 0.07
C MET A 1 20.39 9.11 -0.23
N ALA A 2 20.16 10.11 -1.08
CA ALA A 2 18.83 10.55 -1.47
C ALA A 2 18.60 10.15 -2.93
N MET A 3 17.37 9.77 -3.27
CA MET A 3 16.97 9.49 -4.65
C MET A 3 16.47 10.77 -5.31
N GLU A 4 16.84 10.98 -6.57
CA GLU A 4 16.35 12.11 -7.38
C GLU A 4 14.95 11.80 -7.95
N LEU A 5 14.08 12.80 -7.94
CA LEU A 5 12.72 12.68 -8.49
C LEU A 5 12.75 12.68 -10.02
N SER A 6 11.82 11.94 -10.63
CA SER A 6 11.64 11.92 -12.08
C SER A 6 10.19 11.59 -12.44
N GLN A 7 9.87 11.57 -13.73
CA GLN A 7 8.55 11.12 -14.21
C GLN A 7 8.20 9.67 -13.83
N TYR A 8 9.20 8.86 -13.45
CA TYR A 8 9.03 7.47 -13.04
C TYR A 8 9.24 7.26 -11.54
N ILE A 9 9.79 8.26 -10.84
CA ILE A 9 10.16 8.19 -9.43
C ILE A 9 9.49 9.36 -8.73
N VAL A 10 8.31 9.09 -8.17
CA VAL A 10 7.53 10.04 -7.39
C VAL A 10 7.16 9.42 -6.04
N PRO A 11 7.21 10.18 -4.94
CA PRO A 11 6.76 9.68 -3.65
C PRO A 11 5.24 9.54 -3.66
N ALA A 12 4.75 8.61 -2.84
CA ALA A 12 3.33 8.55 -2.50
C ALA A 12 3.04 9.44 -1.29
N CYS A 13 1.77 9.85 -1.14
CA CYS A 13 1.32 10.63 0.00
C CYS A 13 0.90 9.74 1.17
N LEU A 14 1.02 10.28 2.37
CA LEU A 14 0.39 9.73 3.57
C LEU A 14 -1.02 10.30 3.75
N PRO A 15 -1.95 9.53 4.35
CA PRO A 15 -3.29 9.99 4.63
C PRO A 15 -3.26 10.99 5.79
N THR A 16 -3.70 12.21 5.55
CA THR A 16 -3.87 13.24 6.58
C THR A 16 -5.30 13.31 7.12
N GLU A 17 -6.24 12.69 6.41
CA GLU A 17 -7.67 12.66 6.74
C GLU A 17 -8.17 11.21 6.61
N PRO A 18 -9.22 10.83 7.36
CA PRO A 18 -9.87 9.53 7.18
C PRO A 18 -10.36 9.36 5.75
N VAL A 19 -10.07 8.21 5.15
CA VAL A 19 -10.57 7.84 3.83
C VAL A 19 -11.84 7.02 3.99
N GLU A 20 -12.95 7.53 3.47
CA GLU A 20 -14.25 6.83 3.45
C GLU A 20 -14.53 6.27 2.05
N ASP A 21 -14.93 5.00 1.99
CA ASP A 21 -15.46 4.28 0.82
C ASP A 21 -14.81 4.57 -0.55
N ALA A 22 -13.48 4.45 -0.59
CA ALA A 22 -12.69 4.60 -1.82
C ALA A 22 -12.32 3.26 -2.46
N LYS A 23 -12.29 3.22 -3.80
CA LYS A 23 -11.69 2.09 -4.55
C LYS A 23 -10.17 2.14 -4.41
N ALA A 24 -9.63 1.22 -3.62
CA ALA A 24 -8.19 1.05 -3.43
C ALA A 24 -7.60 0.03 -4.42
N VAL A 25 -6.32 0.21 -4.74
CA VAL A 25 -5.54 -0.63 -5.64
C VAL A 25 -4.34 -1.18 -4.88
N VAL A 26 -4.06 -2.46 -5.05
CA VAL A 26 -2.81 -3.11 -4.60
C VAL A 26 -1.95 -3.37 -5.81
N THR A 27 -0.66 -3.05 -5.69
CA THR A 27 0.33 -3.22 -6.77
C THR A 27 1.55 -3.95 -6.24
N GLY A 28 2.15 -4.80 -7.07
CA GLY A 28 3.37 -5.53 -6.75
C GLY A 28 3.64 -6.63 -7.76
N TRP A 29 4.81 -7.25 -7.68
CA TRP A 29 5.25 -8.31 -8.60
C TRP A 29 5.39 -9.69 -7.94
N GLY A 30 5.41 -9.74 -6.62
CA GLY A 30 5.73 -10.92 -5.83
C GLY A 30 4.52 -11.60 -5.18
N PRO A 31 4.75 -12.75 -4.53
CA PRO A 31 3.73 -13.48 -3.82
C PRO A 31 3.38 -12.78 -2.49
N ILE A 32 2.10 -12.78 -2.14
CA ILE A 32 1.61 -12.34 -0.83
C ILE A 32 1.94 -13.33 0.31
N HIS A 33 2.58 -14.47 0.00
CA HIS A 33 2.89 -15.56 0.93
C HIS A 33 4.38 -15.95 0.91
N TYR A 34 5.00 -15.97 2.09
CA TYR A 34 6.37 -16.46 2.28
C TYR A 34 6.46 -17.96 1.99
N ASN A 35 7.42 -18.37 1.14
CA ASN A 35 7.72 -19.77 0.79
C ASN A 35 6.69 -20.52 -0.10
N THR A 36 6.00 -19.81 -1.01
CA THR A 36 5.14 -20.45 -2.03
C THR A 36 5.82 -20.45 -3.41
N LYS A 37 5.58 -21.50 -4.21
CA LYS A 37 5.95 -21.51 -5.63
C LYS A 37 5.17 -20.38 -6.32
N VAL A 38 5.88 -19.58 -7.13
CA VAL A 38 5.28 -18.50 -7.92
C VAL A 38 4.17 -19.13 -8.78
N SER A 39 2.92 -18.71 -8.55
CA SER A 39 1.79 -19.15 -9.35
C SER A 39 1.80 -18.41 -10.68
N ASP A 40 1.49 -19.11 -11.77
CA ASP A 40 1.27 -18.49 -13.10
C ASP A 40 0.09 -17.51 -13.12
N ILE A 41 -0.71 -17.49 -12.04
CA ILE A 41 -1.74 -16.48 -11.78
C ILE A 41 -1.09 -15.42 -10.89
N LEU A 42 -0.75 -14.28 -11.49
CA LEU A 42 -0.25 -13.06 -10.83
C LEU A 42 -0.91 -12.88 -9.45
N GLN A 43 -0.17 -13.19 -8.38
CA GLN A 43 -0.56 -12.82 -7.02
C GLN A 43 -0.36 -11.31 -6.91
N LYS A 44 -1.46 -10.55 -6.88
CA LYS A 44 -1.45 -9.09 -7.16
C LYS A 44 -1.00 -8.23 -5.97
N GLY A 45 0.17 -8.48 -5.41
CA GLY A 45 0.76 -7.61 -4.39
C GLY A 45 1.98 -8.21 -3.70
N ASP A 46 2.98 -7.38 -3.44
CA ASP A 46 4.14 -7.75 -2.64
C ASP A 46 3.75 -7.80 -1.14
N SER A 47 4.31 -8.75 -0.38
CA SER A 47 4.25 -8.70 1.08
C SER A 47 4.89 -7.39 1.57
N GLY A 48 4.16 -6.59 2.35
CA GLY A 48 4.58 -5.24 2.74
C GLY A 48 4.37 -4.17 1.65
N GLY A 49 3.78 -4.52 0.51
CA GLY A 49 3.46 -3.58 -0.56
C GLY A 49 2.26 -2.66 -0.24
N PRO A 50 2.10 -1.54 -0.96
CA PRO A 50 1.10 -0.53 -0.65
C PRO A 50 -0.31 -0.92 -1.11
N LEU A 51 -1.29 -0.66 -0.25
CA LEU A 51 -2.69 -0.47 -0.61
C LEU A 51 -2.92 1.04 -0.77
N GLN A 52 -3.28 1.47 -1.97
CA GLN A 52 -3.29 2.88 -2.35
C GLN A 52 -4.59 3.32 -3.01
N ILE A 53 -4.96 4.59 -2.79
CA ILE A 53 -6.07 5.26 -3.48
C ILE A 53 -5.51 6.37 -4.36
N LYS A 54 -6.22 6.70 -5.44
CA LYS A 54 -5.88 7.89 -6.24
C LYS A 54 -6.29 9.15 -5.45
N SER A 55 -5.41 10.14 -5.41
CA SER A 55 -5.73 11.44 -4.80
C SER A 55 -6.66 12.23 -5.72
N ASP A 56 -7.78 12.70 -5.17
CA ASP A 56 -8.67 13.63 -5.88
C ASP A 56 -8.14 15.06 -5.86
N LYS A 57 -7.27 15.38 -4.89
CA LYS A 57 -6.71 16.73 -4.70
C LYS A 57 -5.50 16.98 -5.58
N ILE A 58 -4.72 15.94 -5.89
CA ILE A 58 -3.45 16.08 -6.62
C ILE A 58 -3.42 15.10 -7.79
N ASN A 59 -3.35 15.66 -9.00
CA ASN A 59 -3.36 14.86 -10.21
C ASN A 59 -2.17 13.90 -10.26
N CYS A 60 -2.42 12.67 -10.73
CA CYS A 60 -1.42 11.60 -10.84
C CYS A 60 -0.72 11.21 -9.54
N MET A 61 -1.28 11.54 -8.37
CA MET A 61 -0.71 11.15 -7.08
C MET A 61 -1.56 10.10 -6.38
N TYR A 62 -0.89 9.25 -5.59
CA TYR A 62 -1.52 8.19 -4.82
C TYR A 62 -1.29 8.39 -3.33
N ILE A 63 -2.27 8.01 -2.53
CA ILE A 63 -2.21 8.04 -1.07
C ILE A 63 -2.15 6.59 -0.59
N VAL A 64 -1.14 6.27 0.24
CA VAL A 64 -0.98 4.92 0.80
C VAL A 64 -1.84 4.81 2.04
N VAL A 65 -2.96 4.11 1.93
CA VAL A 65 -3.95 3.95 3.01
C VAL A 65 -3.72 2.68 3.82
N GLY A 66 -3.01 1.71 3.24
CA GLY A 66 -2.69 0.46 3.91
C GLY A 66 -1.35 -0.13 3.50
N VAL A 67 -0.82 -0.99 4.35
CA VAL A 67 0.35 -1.84 4.04
C VAL A 67 -0.10 -3.29 4.05
N THR A 68 0.23 -4.03 3.01
CA THR A 68 -0.13 -5.45 2.88
C THR A 68 0.49 -6.26 4.00
N SER A 69 -0.34 -6.88 4.83
CA SER A 69 0.11 -7.79 5.89
C SER A 69 0.02 -9.21 5.37
N HIS A 70 -1.16 -9.83 5.45
CA HIS A 70 -1.39 -11.23 5.06
C HIS A 70 -2.84 -11.42 4.59
N GLY A 71 -3.09 -12.42 3.75
CA GLY A 71 -4.44 -12.81 3.32
C GLY A 71 -4.46 -14.31 3.00
N ARG A 72 -5.62 -14.97 2.88
CA ARG A 72 -5.64 -16.42 2.52
C ARG A 72 -5.06 -16.64 1.11
N LYS A 73 -4.68 -17.90 0.80
CA LYS A 73 -4.01 -18.37 -0.44
C LYS A 73 -4.63 -17.90 -1.77
N VAL A 74 -5.86 -17.39 -1.75
CA VAL A 74 -6.56 -16.85 -2.91
C VAL A 74 -6.84 -15.38 -2.62
N CYS A 75 -6.36 -14.50 -3.50
CA CYS A 75 -6.68 -13.07 -3.44
C CYS A 75 -8.21 -12.88 -3.42
N SER A 76 -8.71 -12.50 -2.25
CA SER A 76 -10.08 -12.08 -1.96
C SER A 76 -11.17 -13.02 -2.51
N THR A 77 -11.49 -14.10 -1.79
CA THR A 77 -12.78 -14.78 -2.00
C THR A 77 -13.89 -14.01 -1.29
N PRO A 78 -15.18 -14.17 -1.66
CA PRO A 78 -16.30 -13.55 -0.95
C PRO A 78 -16.24 -13.77 0.58
N ASP A 79 -15.68 -14.90 1.00
CA ASP A 79 -15.55 -15.32 2.40
C ASP A 79 -14.19 -15.00 3.04
N SER A 80 -13.28 -14.31 2.34
CA SER A 80 -11.94 -14.02 2.85
C SER A 80 -11.38 -12.72 2.26
N ALA A 81 -11.46 -11.63 3.02
CA ALA A 81 -10.80 -10.37 2.68
C ALA A 81 -9.27 -10.42 2.92
N GLY A 82 -8.52 -9.60 2.18
CA GLY A 82 -7.12 -9.31 2.51
C GLY A 82 -7.01 -8.42 3.75
N VAL A 83 -6.01 -8.66 4.59
CA VAL A 83 -5.76 -7.85 5.79
C VAL A 83 -4.60 -6.89 5.54
N TYR A 84 -4.85 -5.61 5.82
CA TYR A 84 -3.90 -4.52 5.64
C TYR A 84 -3.73 -3.74 6.94
N THR A 85 -2.50 -3.31 7.23
CA THR A 85 -2.23 -2.39 8.34
C THR A 85 -2.75 -1.01 7.96
N LYS A 86 -3.56 -0.40 8.82
CA LYS A 86 -4.18 0.91 8.60
C LYS A 86 -3.15 2.03 8.79
N VAL A 87 -2.73 2.71 7.71
CA VAL A 87 -1.57 3.63 7.74
C VAL A 87 -1.84 4.89 8.55
N ASP A 88 -3.05 5.44 8.49
CA ASP A 88 -3.45 6.64 9.24
C ASP A 88 -3.15 6.57 10.75
N SER A 89 -3.25 5.37 11.32
CA SER A 89 -3.05 5.07 12.74
C SER A 89 -1.57 5.18 13.14
N TYR A 90 -0.67 5.17 12.16
CA TYR A 90 0.77 5.27 12.35
C TYR A 90 1.37 6.59 11.84
N VAL A 91 0.59 7.46 11.17
CA VAL A 91 1.09 8.75 10.68
C VAL A 91 1.73 9.59 11.79
N PRO A 92 1.13 9.74 13.00
CA PRO A 92 1.77 10.48 14.08
C PRO A 92 3.13 9.89 14.50
N TRP A 93 3.26 8.56 14.48
CA TRP A 93 4.53 7.89 14.78
C TRP A 93 5.56 8.12 13.67
N ILE A 94 5.16 8.05 12.40
CA ILE A 94 6.04 8.31 11.25
C ILE A 94 6.55 9.75 11.30
N GLU A 95 5.64 10.72 11.49
CA GLU A 95 5.97 12.14 11.58
C GLU A 95 6.92 12.44 12.75
N ASN A 96 6.70 11.82 13.91
CA ASN A 96 7.59 11.95 15.05
C ASN A 96 9.00 11.37 14.78
N ILE A 97 9.16 10.40 13.90
CA ILE A 97 10.49 9.88 13.54
C ILE A 97 11.15 10.72 12.44
N VAL A 98 10.38 11.19 11.46
CA VAL A 98 10.91 11.93 10.31
C VAL A 98 11.18 13.41 10.63
N TRP A 99 10.34 14.03 11.46
CA TRP A 99 10.38 15.47 11.75
C TRP A 99 10.90 15.84 13.13
N SER A 100 11.10 14.88 14.03
CA SER A 100 11.77 15.16 15.32
C SER A 100 13.25 15.43 15.07
N ASN A 101 13.58 16.71 14.94
CA ASN A 101 14.93 17.26 15.08
C ASN A 101 15.01 18.03 16.39
#